data_AF-A0A544W364-F1
#
_entry.id   AF-A0A544W364-F1
#
_cell.length_a   1.000
_cell.length_b   1.000
_cell.length_c   1.000
_cell.angle_alpha   90.00
_cell.angle_beta   90.00
_cell.angle_gamma   90.00
#
_symmetry.space_group_name_H-M   'P 1'
#
loop_
_entity.id
_entity.type
_entity.pdbx_description
1 polymer ?
#
loop_
_entity_poly.entity_id
_entity_poly.type
_entity_poly.pdbx_seq_one_letter_code
_entity_poly.pdbx_strand_id
1 'polypeptide(L)'
;MRPLLILLTVLVGVLASSTAPAGAETQAMPDLSGYATVSTYPFVMGNEVYFQTPDGLLCAIQPARGAAGCDGRLPGTPAEVNEIALSPDASTRGLLATANHRFVKSTGNAAPLLREGQKIVFEDFECAVGAGSFTACVKGQPASQWMVVSPNGTGVGTRTDGLPPGFPDPNDFILGDETYIVGQGAKNLFPVFTVDAGLTCSMIVFSGGEIGCDGPLPLVPGGENEVYAQLPGAAGIRRTDAPKFSTPAYPGPVKRLPVGYRVHGIGSTCMAIYGGVACVATLNGAVHGFEVTPSGVSTFGG
;
A
#
# COMPACT_ATOMS: atom_id res chain seq x y z
N MET A 1 -30.89 31.60 61.22
CA MET A 1 -29.64 32.06 60.60
C MET A 1 -28.62 30.92 60.63
N ARG A 2 -28.38 30.26 59.50
CA ARG A 2 -27.31 29.28 59.24
C ARG A 2 -27.00 29.38 57.75
N PRO A 3 -25.78 29.77 57.31
CA PRO A 3 -25.45 29.70 55.90
C PRO A 3 -24.93 28.29 55.58
N LEU A 4 -25.55 27.66 54.58
CA LEU A 4 -25.11 26.41 54.00
C LEU A 4 -24.11 26.75 52.87
N LEU A 5 -22.88 26.26 53.02
CA LEU A 5 -21.82 26.36 52.01
C LEU A 5 -22.18 25.42 50.84
N ILE A 6 -22.40 25.95 49.64
CA ILE A 6 -22.55 25.15 48.42
C ILE A 6 -21.22 25.15 47.68
N LEU A 7 -20.57 23.99 47.67
CA LEU A 7 -19.43 23.67 46.82
C LEU A 7 -19.98 22.87 45.62
N LEU A 8 -19.89 23.39 44.40
CA LEU A 8 -20.10 22.58 43.21
C LEU A 8 -18.95 22.74 42.21
N THR A 9 -18.37 21.58 41.94
CA THR A 9 -17.24 21.21 41.10
C THR A 9 -17.45 21.57 39.62
N VAL A 10 -16.46 22.24 39.04
CA VAL A 10 -16.34 22.44 37.58
C VAL A 10 -15.78 21.16 36.96
N LEU A 11 -16.60 20.43 36.20
CA LEU A 11 -16.18 19.29 35.39
C LEU A 11 -15.73 19.80 34.02
N VAL A 12 -14.41 19.86 33.78
CA VAL A 12 -13.85 20.16 32.45
C VAL A 12 -13.91 18.87 31.64
N GLY A 13 -14.89 18.77 30.75
CA GLY A 13 -14.98 17.70 29.76
C GLY A 13 -13.91 17.89 28.69
N VAL A 14 -12.87 17.07 28.72
CA VAL A 14 -11.90 16.95 27.63
C VAL A 14 -12.59 16.19 26.50
N LEU A 15 -12.95 16.90 25.43
CA LEU A 15 -13.37 16.30 24.18
C LEU A 15 -12.15 15.60 23.57
N ALA A 16 -12.13 14.26 23.66
CA ALA A 16 -11.18 13.45 22.92
C ALA A 16 -11.55 13.50 21.44
N SER A 17 -10.84 14.33 20.68
CA SER A 17 -10.88 14.32 19.22
C SER A 17 -10.33 12.97 18.75
N SER A 18 -11.22 12.09 18.27
CA SER A 18 -10.86 10.88 17.54
C SER A 18 -10.15 11.27 16.24
N THR A 19 -8.82 11.23 16.25
CA THR A 19 -8.00 11.31 15.02
C THR A 19 -8.06 9.96 14.33
N ALA A 20 -9.12 9.71 13.56
CA ALA A 20 -8.99 8.76 12.46
C ALA A 20 -7.87 9.29 11.54
N PRO A 21 -6.99 8.42 11.00
CA PRO A 21 -6.11 8.86 9.93
C PRO A 21 -7.03 9.40 8.83
N ALA A 22 -6.72 10.59 8.32
CA ALA A 22 -7.32 11.06 7.08
C ALA A 22 -7.08 9.94 6.06
N GLY A 23 -8.16 9.27 5.62
CA GLY A 23 -8.07 8.40 4.45
C GLY A 23 -7.48 9.26 3.36
N ALA A 24 -6.31 8.89 2.83
CA ALA A 24 -5.73 9.55 1.70
C ALA A 24 -6.83 9.61 0.63
N GLU A 25 -7.26 10.83 0.27
CA GLU A 25 -8.24 11.00 -0.79
C GLU A 25 -7.60 10.36 -2.02
N THR A 26 -8.26 9.31 -2.57
CA THR A 26 -7.70 8.54 -3.69
C THR A 26 -7.22 9.52 -4.74
N GLN A 27 -5.91 9.45 -5.05
CA GLN A 27 -5.27 10.43 -5.91
C GLN A 27 -6.06 10.57 -7.21
N ALA A 28 -6.58 11.77 -7.51
CA ALA A 28 -7.34 12.00 -8.72
C ALA A 28 -6.47 11.80 -9.98
N MET A 29 -7.07 11.34 -11.07
CA MET A 29 -6.36 11.20 -12.34
C MET A 29 -5.89 12.58 -12.83
N PRO A 30 -4.59 12.76 -13.11
CA PRO A 30 -4.06 14.04 -13.55
C PRO A 30 -4.41 14.31 -15.03
N ASP A 31 -4.75 15.56 -15.35
CA ASP A 31 -4.88 16.02 -16.73
C ASP A 31 -3.52 16.46 -17.27
N LEU A 32 -2.98 15.70 -18.23
CA LEU A 32 -1.69 15.99 -18.85
C LEU A 32 -1.82 16.66 -20.23
N SER A 33 -3.02 17.07 -20.64
CA SER A 33 -3.26 17.67 -21.96
C SER A 33 -2.63 19.06 -22.13
N GLY A 34 -2.48 19.81 -21.03
CA GLY A 34 -1.91 21.16 -21.03
C GLY A 34 -0.37 21.23 -21.10
N TYR A 35 0.34 20.10 -21.05
CA TYR A 35 1.80 20.06 -21.04
C TYR A 35 2.36 19.98 -22.46
N ALA A 36 3.46 20.70 -22.69
CA ALA A 36 4.18 20.67 -23.95
C ALA A 36 4.94 19.35 -24.11
N THR A 37 4.55 18.54 -25.09
CA THR A 37 5.28 17.31 -25.43
C THR A 37 6.66 17.66 -25.98
N VAL A 38 7.71 17.09 -25.37
CA VAL A 38 9.09 17.23 -25.84
C VAL A 38 9.58 15.96 -26.53
N SER A 39 10.63 16.09 -27.35
CA SER A 39 11.29 14.93 -27.95
C SER A 39 11.84 14.00 -26.86
N THR A 40 11.64 12.70 -27.01
CA THR A 40 12.17 11.68 -26.09
C THR A 40 13.65 11.39 -26.31
N TYR A 41 14.21 11.74 -27.47
CA TYR A 41 15.59 11.44 -27.87
C TYR A 41 16.66 11.71 -26.79
N PRO A 42 16.69 12.87 -26.10
CA PRO A 42 17.71 13.12 -25.08
C PRO A 42 17.53 12.25 -23.82
N PHE A 43 16.33 11.73 -23.58
CA PHE A 43 15.96 10.98 -22.37
C PHE A 43 16.05 9.46 -22.55
N VAL A 44 16.10 8.96 -23.78
CA VAL A 44 16.10 7.53 -24.09
C VAL A 44 17.48 6.91 -23.81
N MET A 45 17.46 5.77 -23.12
CA MET A 45 18.62 4.94 -22.83
C MET A 45 18.23 3.47 -23.01
N GLY A 46 18.66 2.86 -24.13
CA GLY A 46 18.15 1.54 -24.51
C GLY A 46 16.65 1.63 -24.83
N ASN A 47 15.84 0.82 -24.15
CA ASN A 47 14.38 0.76 -24.35
C ASN A 47 13.61 1.47 -23.22
N GLU A 48 14.27 2.36 -22.49
CA GLU A 48 13.72 3.05 -21.34
C GLU A 48 13.98 4.55 -21.46
N VAL A 49 13.16 5.35 -20.77
CA VAL A 49 13.31 6.80 -20.70
C VAL A 49 13.67 7.15 -19.27
N TYR A 50 14.68 8.00 -19.08
CA TYR A 50 15.10 8.50 -17.78
C TYR A 50 15.11 10.02 -17.78
N PHE A 51 14.60 10.64 -16.73
CA PHE A 51 14.63 12.10 -16.56
C PHE A 51 14.76 12.48 -15.09
N GLN A 52 15.25 13.71 -14.86
CA GLN A 52 15.20 14.33 -13.54
C GLN A 52 14.15 15.42 -13.52
N THR A 53 13.52 15.63 -12.38
CA THR A 53 12.62 16.75 -12.14
C THR A 53 13.40 17.93 -11.53
N PRO A 54 12.90 19.17 -11.60
CA PRO A 54 13.57 20.34 -11.01
C PRO A 54 13.77 20.25 -9.49
N ASP A 55 12.90 19.51 -8.81
CA ASP A 55 12.98 19.22 -7.37
C ASP A 55 13.82 17.97 -7.04
N GLY A 56 14.46 17.37 -8.04
CA GLY A 56 15.52 16.36 -7.86
C GLY A 56 15.04 14.92 -7.81
N LEU A 57 13.78 14.62 -8.17
CA LEU A 57 13.33 13.24 -8.35
C LEU A 57 14.02 12.62 -9.56
N LEU A 58 14.37 11.34 -9.44
CA LEU A 58 14.93 10.53 -10.51
C LEU A 58 13.81 9.64 -11.04
N CYS A 59 13.35 9.90 -12.25
CA CYS A 59 12.18 9.22 -12.79
C CYS A 59 12.52 8.44 -14.05
N ALA A 60 11.75 7.38 -14.30
CA ALA A 60 11.88 6.60 -15.51
C ALA A 60 10.57 6.01 -16.01
N ILE A 61 10.54 5.74 -17.32
CA ILE A 61 9.53 4.94 -18.00
C ILE A 61 10.22 3.67 -18.47
N GLN A 62 9.71 2.52 -18.03
CA GLN A 62 10.24 1.18 -18.27
C GLN A 62 9.17 0.29 -18.92
N PRO A 63 8.91 0.44 -20.24
CA PRO A 63 7.80 -0.25 -20.89
C PRO A 63 7.91 -1.78 -20.86
N ALA A 64 9.12 -2.32 -20.92
CA ALA A 64 9.36 -3.77 -20.79
C ALA A 64 8.86 -4.35 -19.45
N ARG A 65 8.81 -3.52 -18.40
CA ARG A 65 8.24 -3.85 -17.09
C ARG A 65 6.80 -3.37 -16.94
N GLY A 66 6.28 -2.68 -17.96
CA GLY A 66 5.00 -1.99 -17.92
C GLY A 66 4.93 -0.98 -16.77
N ALA A 67 6.04 -0.33 -16.42
CA ALA A 67 6.13 0.53 -15.24
C ALA A 67 6.65 1.94 -15.55
N ALA A 68 6.22 2.91 -14.76
CA ALA A 68 6.85 4.23 -14.64
C ALA A 68 6.95 4.59 -13.15
N GLY A 69 7.88 5.44 -12.77
CA GLY A 69 8.08 5.75 -11.36
C GLY A 69 9.13 6.81 -11.12
N CYS A 70 9.26 7.19 -9.85
CA CYS A 70 10.25 8.16 -9.40
C CYS A 70 10.87 7.71 -8.07
N ASP A 71 12.18 7.90 -7.97
CA ASP A 71 12.98 7.78 -6.75
C ASP A 71 13.30 9.17 -6.19
N GLY A 72 13.35 9.29 -4.86
CA GLY A 72 13.73 10.51 -4.17
C GLY A 72 12.84 10.82 -2.97
N ARG A 73 12.92 12.05 -2.46
CA ARG A 73 12.07 12.48 -1.34
C ARG A 73 10.66 12.75 -1.84
N LEU A 74 9.70 11.93 -1.41
CA LEU A 74 8.30 12.06 -1.81
C LEU A 74 7.53 12.94 -0.83
N PRO A 75 6.89 14.05 -1.28
CA PRO A 75 6.09 14.88 -0.39
C PRO A 75 4.82 14.16 0.08
N GLY A 76 4.40 14.45 1.31
CA GLY A 76 3.19 13.88 1.89
C GLY A 76 3.31 12.40 2.31
N THR A 77 4.50 11.81 2.25
CA THR A 77 4.76 10.43 2.71
C THR A 77 5.64 10.41 3.96
N PRO A 78 5.66 9.28 4.70
CA PRO A 78 6.69 9.04 5.72
C PRO A 78 8.12 9.17 5.16
N ALA A 79 9.08 9.49 6.02
CA ALA A 79 10.43 9.89 5.61
C ALA A 79 11.25 8.76 4.97
N GLU A 80 10.91 7.52 5.32
CA GLU A 80 11.48 6.29 4.79
C GLU A 80 11.02 5.96 3.37
N VAL A 81 9.89 6.53 2.93
CA VAL A 81 9.34 6.30 1.59
C VAL A 81 10.18 7.08 0.60
N ASN A 82 10.79 6.36 -0.34
CA ASN A 82 11.80 6.90 -1.24
C ASN A 82 11.63 6.49 -2.70
N GLU A 83 10.57 5.72 -3.02
CA GLU A 83 10.21 5.34 -4.37
C GLU A 83 8.67 5.29 -4.50
N ILE A 84 8.16 5.75 -5.64
CA ILE A 84 6.78 5.53 -6.07
C ILE A 84 6.77 4.89 -7.45
N ALA A 85 5.95 3.86 -7.61
CA ALA A 85 5.89 3.06 -8.82
C ALA A 85 4.45 2.89 -9.33
N LEU A 86 4.22 3.34 -10.55
CA LEU A 86 3.09 2.96 -11.38
C LEU A 86 3.42 1.64 -12.08
N SER A 87 2.86 0.53 -11.61
CA SER A 87 3.12 -0.82 -12.13
C SER A 87 1.82 -1.64 -12.17
N PRO A 88 1.62 -2.57 -13.13
CA PRO A 88 0.51 -3.52 -13.09
C PRO A 88 0.67 -4.55 -11.97
N ASP A 89 1.88 -4.78 -11.50
CA ASP A 89 2.17 -5.75 -10.45
C ASP A 89 2.01 -5.11 -9.06
N ALA A 90 1.03 -5.59 -8.30
CA ALA A 90 0.75 -5.14 -6.94
C ALA A 90 1.95 -5.30 -5.99
N SER A 91 2.85 -6.25 -6.26
CA SER A 91 4.08 -6.47 -5.51
C SER A 91 5.14 -5.40 -5.72
N THR A 92 4.91 -4.46 -6.64
CA THR A 92 5.87 -3.39 -6.90
C THR A 92 5.22 -2.03 -7.20
N ARG A 93 3.90 -1.94 -7.02
CA ARG A 93 3.09 -0.74 -7.27
C ARG A 93 2.97 0.10 -5.99
N GLY A 94 2.77 1.41 -6.12
CA GLY A 94 2.47 2.30 -4.99
C GLY A 94 3.73 2.86 -4.34
N LEU A 95 3.67 3.08 -3.03
CA LEU A 95 4.75 3.63 -2.22
C LEU A 95 5.71 2.52 -1.77
N LEU A 96 7.02 2.76 -1.86
CA LEU A 96 8.04 1.83 -1.43
C LEU A 96 9.08 2.52 -0.54
N ALA A 97 9.57 1.76 0.43
CA ALA A 97 10.79 2.06 1.18
C ALA A 97 11.84 1.02 0.77
N THR A 98 12.78 1.38 -0.09
CA THR A 98 13.71 0.44 -0.73
C THR A 98 15.15 0.95 -0.74
N ALA A 99 16.11 0.05 -0.53
CA ALA A 99 17.52 0.34 -0.81
C ALA A 99 17.90 0.11 -2.28
N ASN A 100 17.05 -0.57 -3.05
CA ASN A 100 17.28 -0.97 -4.43
C ASN A 100 16.37 -0.17 -5.38
N HIS A 101 16.79 1.05 -5.66
CA HIS A 101 16.07 1.99 -6.52
C HIS A 101 15.94 1.50 -7.97
N ARG A 102 14.73 1.62 -8.53
CA ARG A 102 14.39 1.08 -9.85
C ARG A 102 14.41 2.09 -10.98
N PHE A 103 14.19 3.38 -10.68
CA PHE A 103 14.01 4.44 -11.66
C PHE A 103 15.27 5.31 -11.81
N VAL A 104 16.39 4.86 -11.23
CA VAL A 104 17.71 5.46 -11.40
C VAL A 104 18.47 4.82 -12.56
N LYS A 105 19.15 5.66 -13.35
CA LYS A 105 19.95 5.23 -14.50
C LYS A 105 21.20 4.45 -14.06
N SER A 106 21.46 3.31 -14.70
CA SER A 106 22.61 2.44 -14.39
C SER A 106 23.98 2.98 -14.81
N THR A 107 24.04 3.93 -15.76
CA THR A 107 25.32 4.38 -16.34
C THR A 107 26.05 5.46 -15.52
N GLY A 108 25.55 5.84 -14.33
CA GLY A 108 26.19 6.80 -13.42
C GLY A 108 26.11 8.29 -13.82
N ASN A 109 25.78 8.61 -15.07
CA ASN A 109 25.54 10.00 -15.50
C ASN A 109 24.15 10.46 -15.07
N ALA A 110 24.01 11.74 -14.73
CA ALA A 110 22.71 12.36 -14.46
C ALA A 110 21.77 12.20 -15.68
N ALA A 111 20.49 11.90 -15.40
CA ALA A 111 19.46 11.91 -16.43
C ALA A 111 19.15 13.37 -16.83
N PRO A 112 18.72 13.63 -18.08
CA PRO A 112 18.38 14.99 -18.49
C PRO A 112 17.19 15.53 -17.69
N LEU A 113 17.18 16.85 -17.49
CA LEU A 113 16.08 17.54 -16.81
C LEU A 113 14.84 17.62 -17.71
N LEU A 114 13.70 17.12 -17.23
CA LEU A 114 12.38 17.46 -17.77
C LEU A 114 11.87 18.69 -17.02
N ARG A 115 11.66 19.80 -17.74
CA ARG A 115 11.33 21.09 -17.13
C ARG A 115 9.84 21.20 -16.82
N GLU A 116 9.50 22.13 -15.95
CA GLU A 116 8.10 22.48 -15.68
C GLU A 116 7.35 22.83 -16.98
N GLY A 117 6.09 22.37 -17.07
CA GLY A 117 5.25 22.53 -18.24
C GLY A 117 5.55 21.55 -19.38
N GLN A 118 6.51 20.62 -19.21
CA GLN A 118 6.87 19.64 -20.22
C GLN A 118 6.31 18.25 -19.90
N LYS A 119 6.06 17.47 -20.95
CA LYS A 119 5.79 16.03 -20.85
C LYS A 119 6.55 15.20 -21.86
N ILE A 120 6.78 13.95 -21.50
CA ILE A 120 7.30 12.90 -22.36
C ILE A 120 6.16 11.92 -22.62
N VAL A 121 5.94 11.59 -23.89
CA VAL A 121 5.08 10.47 -24.31
C VAL A 121 5.98 9.35 -24.80
N PHE A 122 5.87 8.16 -24.22
CA PHE A 122 6.69 7.01 -24.58
C PHE A 122 5.90 5.73 -24.44
N GLU A 123 5.66 5.07 -25.58
CA GLU A 123 4.76 3.92 -25.69
C GLU A 123 3.37 4.21 -25.09
N ASP A 124 2.91 3.41 -24.12
CA ASP A 124 1.62 3.56 -23.45
C ASP A 124 1.67 4.50 -22.24
N PHE A 125 2.77 5.23 -22.04
CA PHE A 125 2.96 6.16 -20.93
C PHE A 125 3.02 7.62 -21.37
N GLU A 126 2.49 8.50 -20.50
CA GLU A 126 2.81 9.91 -20.52
C GLU A 126 3.27 10.35 -19.13
N CYS A 127 4.41 11.05 -19.05
CA CYS A 127 4.94 11.59 -17.81
C CYS A 127 5.18 13.09 -17.94
N ALA A 128 4.73 13.87 -16.97
CA ALA A 128 4.79 15.33 -17.00
C ALA A 128 5.34 15.91 -15.69
N VAL A 129 5.99 17.06 -15.81
CA VAL A 129 6.48 17.87 -14.69
C VAL A 129 5.77 19.21 -14.71
N GLY A 130 5.04 19.52 -13.64
CA GLY A 130 4.30 20.76 -13.45
C GLY A 130 4.96 21.70 -12.45
N ALA A 131 4.36 22.88 -12.30
CA ALA A 131 4.79 23.85 -11.31
C ALA A 131 4.57 23.32 -9.88
N GLY A 132 5.41 23.77 -8.95
CA GLY A 132 5.23 23.54 -7.52
C GLY A 132 5.46 22.08 -7.09
N SER A 133 6.54 21.46 -7.56
CA SER A 133 6.89 20.06 -7.23
C SER A 133 5.81 19.06 -7.63
N PHE A 134 5.21 19.26 -8.80
CA PHE A 134 4.25 18.34 -9.38
C PHE A 134 4.92 17.44 -10.40
N THR A 135 4.83 16.13 -10.22
CA THR A 135 5.21 15.13 -11.23
C THR A 135 4.10 14.10 -11.32
N ALA A 136 3.72 13.73 -12.54
CA ALA A 136 2.68 12.74 -12.76
C ALA A 136 3.02 11.86 -13.94
N CYS A 137 2.64 10.59 -13.86
CA CYS A 137 2.64 9.68 -15.01
C CYS A 137 1.29 9.00 -15.14
N VAL A 138 0.82 8.83 -16.36
CA VAL A 138 -0.36 8.05 -16.70
C VAL A 138 0.04 6.89 -17.61
N LYS A 139 -0.74 5.81 -17.56
CA LYS A 139 -0.59 4.64 -18.40
C LYS A 139 -1.92 4.31 -19.09
N GLY A 140 -1.85 3.96 -20.37
CA GLY A 140 -2.99 3.58 -21.20
C GLY A 140 -3.50 4.72 -22.09
N GLN A 141 -4.23 4.35 -23.13
CA GLN A 141 -4.88 5.27 -24.08
C GLN A 141 -6.31 4.77 -24.36
N PRO A 142 -7.35 5.26 -23.66
CA PRO A 142 -7.31 6.31 -22.62
C PRO A 142 -6.58 5.84 -21.34
N ALA A 143 -6.10 6.81 -20.55
CA ALA A 143 -5.42 6.55 -19.29
C ALA A 143 -6.32 5.75 -18.33
N SER A 144 -5.79 4.66 -17.77
CA SER A 144 -6.50 3.79 -16.82
C SER A 144 -5.76 3.63 -15.50
N GLN A 145 -4.50 4.05 -15.44
CA GLN A 145 -3.70 4.05 -14.23
C GLN A 145 -2.82 5.30 -14.22
N TRP A 146 -2.48 5.78 -13.03
CA TRP A 146 -1.66 6.96 -12.87
C TRP A 146 -0.88 6.94 -11.56
N MET A 147 0.15 7.76 -11.49
CA MET A 147 0.80 8.18 -10.27
C MET A 147 0.91 9.69 -10.25
N VAL A 148 0.90 10.25 -9.04
CA VAL A 148 1.15 11.68 -8.81
C VAL A 148 2.10 11.81 -7.63
N VAL A 149 3.03 12.75 -7.76
CA VAL A 149 3.87 13.28 -6.70
C VAL A 149 3.57 14.77 -6.64
N SER A 150 3.09 15.25 -5.49
CA SER A 150 2.75 16.65 -5.30
C SER A 150 2.87 17.07 -3.83
N PRO A 151 2.99 18.36 -3.51
CA PRO A 151 2.97 18.83 -2.12
C PRO A 151 1.72 18.43 -1.32
N ASN A 152 0.60 18.18 -2.00
CA ASN A 152 -0.66 17.80 -1.39
C ASN A 152 -0.78 16.28 -1.14
N GLY A 153 0.14 15.50 -1.69
CA GLY A 153 0.09 14.04 -1.59
C GLY A 153 0.84 13.36 -2.72
N THR A 154 1.30 12.15 -2.43
CA THR A 154 1.95 11.24 -3.36
C THR A 154 1.22 9.90 -3.34
N GLY A 155 0.88 9.36 -4.50
CA GLY A 155 0.11 8.13 -4.59
C GLY A 155 -0.15 7.66 -6.00
N VAL A 156 -0.75 6.48 -6.11
CA VAL A 156 -1.12 5.85 -7.38
C VAL A 156 -2.63 5.64 -7.44
N GLY A 157 -3.17 5.71 -8.65
CA GLY A 157 -4.55 5.34 -8.94
C GLY A 157 -4.64 4.41 -10.15
N THR A 158 -5.72 3.68 -10.34
CA THR A 158 -6.98 3.72 -9.57
C THR A 158 -6.88 3.09 -8.19
N ARG A 159 -7.93 3.30 -7.38
CA ARG A 159 -8.28 2.44 -6.25
C ARG A 159 -8.34 0.98 -6.73
N THR A 160 -8.01 0.05 -5.85
CA THR A 160 -8.16 -1.38 -6.07
C THR A 160 -9.64 -1.70 -6.27
N ASP A 161 -9.96 -2.29 -7.42
CA ASP A 161 -11.33 -2.63 -7.78
C ASP A 161 -11.95 -3.64 -6.82
N GLY A 162 -13.25 -3.51 -6.56
CA GLY A 162 -14.04 -4.46 -5.77
C GLY A 162 -13.88 -4.36 -4.25
N LEU A 163 -13.08 -3.43 -3.73
CA LEU A 163 -12.99 -3.18 -2.29
C LEU A 163 -14.32 -2.61 -1.74
N PRO A 164 -14.80 -3.08 -0.56
CA PRO A 164 -15.94 -2.47 0.11
C PRO A 164 -15.71 -0.98 0.44
N PRO A 165 -16.78 -0.16 0.51
CA PRO A 165 -16.67 1.21 1.00
C PRO A 165 -16.05 1.25 2.40
N GLY A 166 -15.08 2.14 2.61
CA GLY A 166 -14.38 2.29 3.89
C GLY A 166 -13.25 1.29 4.13
N PHE A 167 -13.14 0.21 3.35
CA PHE A 167 -12.02 -0.73 3.46
C PHE A 167 -10.71 -0.04 3.03
N PRO A 168 -9.58 -0.24 3.73
CA PRO A 168 -8.30 0.35 3.35
C PRO A 168 -7.81 -0.11 1.97
N ASP A 169 -7.29 0.80 1.15
CA ASP A 169 -6.71 0.43 -0.15
C ASP A 169 -5.24 0.02 0.00
N PRO A 170 -4.82 -1.14 -0.52
CA PRO A 170 -3.41 -1.53 -0.55
C PRO A 170 -2.45 -0.49 -1.14
N ASN A 171 -2.88 0.32 -2.10
CA ASN A 171 -2.01 1.32 -2.73
C ASN A 171 -1.63 2.49 -1.80
N ASP A 172 -2.35 2.67 -0.69
CA ASP A 172 -2.10 3.72 0.30
C ASP A 172 -1.07 3.30 1.37
N PHE A 173 -0.59 2.06 1.32
CA PHE A 173 0.35 1.49 2.29
C PHE A 173 1.73 1.29 1.68
N ILE A 174 2.76 1.50 2.52
CA ILE A 174 4.15 1.32 2.14
C ILE A 174 4.40 -0.16 1.92
N LEU A 175 4.84 -0.51 0.71
CA LEU A 175 5.42 -1.81 0.46
C LEU A 175 6.83 -1.84 1.06
N GLY A 176 7.02 -2.66 2.09
CA GLY A 176 8.31 -2.85 2.73
C GLY A 176 9.31 -3.60 1.84
N ASP A 177 10.60 -3.39 2.08
CA ASP A 177 11.71 -4.13 1.45
C ASP A 177 11.95 -5.52 2.08
N GLU A 178 11.29 -5.82 3.19
CA GLU A 178 11.42 -7.08 3.89
C GLU A 178 10.57 -8.20 3.27
N THR A 179 11.19 -9.36 3.07
CA THR A 179 10.45 -10.59 2.82
C THR A 179 9.99 -11.15 4.16
N TYR A 180 8.68 -11.13 4.43
CA TYR A 180 8.06 -11.65 5.67
C TYR A 180 8.02 -13.20 5.69
N ILE A 181 9.10 -13.83 5.24
CA ILE A 181 9.22 -15.26 4.99
C ILE A 181 10.00 -15.88 6.16
N VAL A 182 9.48 -16.95 6.79
CA VAL A 182 10.02 -17.46 8.06
C VAL A 182 10.78 -18.77 7.87
N GLY A 183 12.05 -18.78 8.27
CA GLY A 183 12.94 -19.94 8.18
C GLY A 183 13.57 -20.13 6.80
N GLN A 184 14.02 -21.34 6.48
CA GLN A 184 14.54 -21.70 5.16
C GLN A 184 14.07 -23.11 4.77
N GLY A 185 13.58 -23.25 3.53
CA GLY A 185 13.24 -24.56 2.98
C GLY A 185 12.29 -24.47 1.79
N ALA A 186 12.09 -25.60 1.10
CA ALA A 186 11.36 -25.67 -0.17
C ALA A 186 9.88 -25.26 -0.07
N LYS A 187 9.29 -25.26 1.13
CA LYS A 187 7.90 -24.83 1.38
C LYS A 187 7.80 -23.39 1.88
N ASN A 188 8.92 -22.66 1.99
CA ASN A 188 8.95 -21.33 2.58
C ASN A 188 8.60 -20.25 1.55
N LEU A 189 7.32 -20.22 1.18
CA LEU A 189 6.82 -19.41 0.06
C LEU A 189 5.84 -18.32 0.50
N PHE A 190 5.32 -18.40 1.73
CA PHE A 190 4.21 -17.57 2.17
C PHE A 190 4.63 -16.64 3.30
N PRO A 191 4.22 -15.36 3.23
CA PRO A 191 4.39 -14.42 4.33
C PRO A 191 3.77 -14.95 5.64
N VAL A 192 4.49 -14.74 6.74
CA VAL A 192 4.03 -14.90 8.11
C VAL A 192 4.54 -13.69 8.91
N PHE A 193 3.62 -12.96 9.54
CA PHE A 193 3.95 -11.71 10.22
C PHE A 193 3.01 -11.45 11.40
N THR A 194 3.49 -10.66 12.35
CA THR A 194 2.66 -10.15 13.44
C THR A 194 2.20 -8.73 13.14
N VAL A 195 1.07 -8.34 13.72
CA VAL A 195 0.59 -6.95 13.73
C VAL A 195 0.20 -6.56 15.16
N ASP A 196 -0.40 -5.39 15.32
CA ASP A 196 -1.00 -4.95 16.57
C ASP A 196 -2.11 -5.89 17.05
N ALA A 197 -2.59 -5.69 18.28
CA ALA A 197 -3.62 -6.52 18.91
C ALA A 197 -3.25 -8.01 19.10
N GLY A 198 -1.97 -8.38 18.93
CA GLY A 198 -1.49 -9.74 19.18
C GLY A 198 -1.88 -10.76 18.10
N LEU A 199 -2.22 -10.29 16.90
CA LEU A 199 -2.53 -11.16 15.77
C LEU A 199 -1.25 -11.62 15.08
N THR A 200 -1.21 -12.90 14.69
CA THR A 200 -0.23 -13.45 13.75
C THR A 200 -0.93 -13.89 12.49
N CYS A 201 -0.51 -13.36 11.36
CA CYS A 201 -1.14 -13.54 10.06
C CYS A 201 -0.26 -14.34 9.11
N SER A 202 -0.89 -15.09 8.21
CA SER A 202 -0.20 -15.74 7.10
C SER A 202 -1.03 -15.75 5.82
N MET A 203 -0.33 -15.76 4.68
CA MET A 203 -0.92 -15.68 3.34
C MET A 203 -0.63 -16.97 2.57
N ILE A 204 -1.35 -18.05 2.90
CA ILE A 204 -1.11 -19.41 2.42
C ILE A 204 -1.95 -19.66 1.16
N VAL A 205 -1.54 -19.09 0.04
CA VAL A 205 -2.32 -19.07 -1.21
C VAL A 205 -1.53 -19.71 -2.36
N PHE A 206 -1.67 -21.03 -2.55
CA PHE A 206 -1.02 -21.75 -3.65
C PHE A 206 -2.00 -22.67 -4.37
N SER A 207 -2.40 -22.26 -5.58
CA SER A 207 -3.45 -22.95 -6.35
C SER A 207 -4.79 -23.04 -5.62
N GLY A 208 -5.15 -21.97 -4.89
CA GLY A 208 -6.20 -21.94 -3.89
C GLY A 208 -5.61 -22.01 -2.47
N GLY A 209 -6.30 -21.45 -1.49
CA GLY A 209 -5.73 -21.36 -0.13
C GLY A 209 -6.47 -20.38 0.76
N GLU A 210 -5.79 -19.93 1.82
CA GLU A 210 -6.37 -19.00 2.78
C GLU A 210 -5.37 -17.90 3.13
N ILE A 211 -5.89 -16.68 3.20
CA ILE A 211 -5.30 -15.61 4.00
C ILE A 211 -6.01 -15.59 5.34
N GLY A 212 -5.29 -15.35 6.43
CA GLY A 212 -5.92 -15.29 7.75
C GLY A 212 -4.97 -14.92 8.86
N CYS A 213 -5.54 -14.69 10.04
CA CYS A 213 -4.82 -14.36 11.25
C CYS A 213 -5.37 -15.10 12.45
N ASP A 214 -4.46 -15.59 13.29
CA ASP A 214 -4.75 -16.17 14.59
C ASP A 214 -4.47 -15.15 15.71
N GLY A 215 -5.32 -15.13 16.73
CA GLY A 215 -5.17 -14.28 17.91
C GLY A 215 -6.51 -13.81 18.48
N PRO A 216 -6.50 -12.91 19.47
CA PRO A 216 -7.72 -12.39 20.06
C PRO A 216 -8.49 -11.51 19.07
N LEU A 217 -9.75 -11.83 18.82
CA LEU A 217 -10.62 -11.07 17.93
C LEU A 217 -11.47 -10.05 18.72
N PRO A 218 -11.33 -8.74 18.47
CA PRO A 218 -12.08 -7.70 19.17
C PRO A 218 -13.60 -7.84 18.99
N LEU A 219 -14.35 -7.65 20.08
CA LEU A 219 -15.82 -7.70 20.12
C LEU A 219 -16.45 -9.00 19.60
N VAL A 220 -15.71 -10.10 19.64
CA VAL A 220 -16.18 -11.43 19.26
C VAL A 220 -16.36 -12.28 20.53
N PRO A 221 -17.61 -12.47 21.02
CA PRO A 221 -17.86 -13.06 22.34
C PRO A 221 -17.80 -14.59 22.38
N GLY A 222 -17.80 -15.29 21.23
CA GLY A 222 -17.84 -16.76 21.15
C GLY A 222 -16.50 -17.46 21.39
N GLY A 223 -15.43 -16.69 21.61
CA GLY A 223 -14.08 -17.22 21.79
C GLY A 223 -13.43 -17.69 20.50
N GLU A 224 -13.97 -17.27 19.35
CA GLU A 224 -13.29 -17.37 18.06
C GLU A 224 -11.95 -16.64 18.14
N ASN A 225 -10.94 -17.26 17.56
CA ASN A 225 -9.53 -16.86 17.66
C ASN A 225 -8.83 -16.87 16.30
N GLU A 226 -9.60 -17.01 15.22
CA GLU A 226 -9.11 -17.09 13.85
C GLU A 226 -10.08 -16.34 12.93
N VAL A 227 -9.54 -15.44 12.09
CA VAL A 227 -10.24 -14.81 10.98
C VAL A 227 -9.57 -15.26 9.68
N TYR A 228 -10.36 -15.56 8.65
CA TYR A 228 -9.84 -16.08 7.39
C TYR A 228 -10.67 -15.63 6.19
N ALA A 229 -10.02 -15.63 5.02
CA ALA A 229 -10.69 -15.63 3.71
C ALA A 229 -10.10 -16.75 2.86
N GLN A 230 -10.96 -17.68 2.44
CA GLN A 230 -10.62 -18.84 1.62
C GLN A 230 -10.81 -18.54 0.12
N LEU A 231 -9.91 -19.06 -0.70
CA LEU A 231 -9.84 -18.80 -2.13
C LEU A 231 -9.80 -20.12 -2.93
N PRO A 232 -10.81 -20.43 -3.74
CA PRO A 232 -12.17 -19.91 -3.65
C PRO A 232 -12.84 -20.42 -2.37
N GLY A 233 -13.72 -19.64 -1.76
CA GLY A 233 -14.47 -20.08 -0.60
C GLY A 233 -15.01 -18.93 0.25
N ALA A 234 -15.39 -19.29 1.47
CA ALA A 234 -15.95 -18.35 2.43
C ALA A 234 -14.87 -17.50 3.09
N ALA A 235 -15.28 -16.32 3.56
CA ALA A 235 -14.55 -15.53 4.55
C ALA A 235 -15.34 -15.48 5.85
N GLY A 236 -14.67 -15.64 6.99
CA GLY A 236 -15.36 -15.70 8.28
C GLY A 236 -14.41 -15.72 9.47
N ILE A 237 -15.01 -15.91 10.63
CA ILE A 237 -14.32 -16.16 11.89
C ILE A 237 -14.62 -17.58 12.36
N ARG A 238 -13.66 -18.22 13.02
CA ARG A 238 -13.87 -19.52 13.64
C ARG A 238 -13.03 -19.66 14.90
N ARG A 239 -13.38 -20.67 15.70
CA ARG A 239 -12.53 -21.13 16.79
C ARG A 239 -11.70 -22.31 16.30
N THR A 240 -10.40 -22.28 16.59
CA THR A 240 -9.47 -23.36 16.28
C THR A 240 -8.57 -23.65 17.47
N ASP A 241 -8.30 -24.93 17.72
CA ASP A 241 -7.25 -25.38 18.64
C ASP A 241 -5.92 -25.67 17.91
N ALA A 242 -5.91 -25.51 16.58
CA ALA A 242 -4.75 -25.71 15.70
C ALA A 242 -4.52 -24.45 14.85
N PRO A 243 -3.94 -23.38 15.44
CA PRO A 243 -3.80 -22.07 14.78
C PRO A 243 -2.73 -22.14 13.69
N LYS A 244 -3.16 -22.26 12.44
CA LYS A 244 -2.26 -22.49 11.29
C LYS A 244 -1.57 -21.22 10.80
N PHE A 245 -2.16 -20.04 11.00
CA PHE A 245 -1.59 -18.76 10.57
C PHE A 245 -0.50 -18.29 11.52
N SER A 246 -0.49 -18.73 12.78
CA SER A 246 0.62 -18.52 13.73
C SER A 246 1.66 -19.63 13.75
N THR A 247 1.52 -20.68 12.94
CA THR A 247 2.42 -21.84 12.93
C THR A 247 3.19 -21.92 11.60
N PRO A 248 4.33 -21.21 11.47
CA PRO A 248 5.11 -21.22 10.23
C PRO A 248 5.64 -22.63 9.91
N ALA A 249 5.78 -22.94 8.62
CA ALA A 249 6.23 -24.25 8.15
C ALA A 249 7.67 -24.61 8.58
N TYR A 250 8.48 -23.59 8.91
CA TYR A 250 9.85 -23.74 9.39
C TYR A 250 10.05 -22.87 10.64
N PRO A 251 10.94 -23.27 11.56
CA PRO A 251 11.26 -22.45 12.72
C PRO A 251 12.00 -21.17 12.29
N GLY A 252 11.71 -20.07 12.98
CA GLY A 252 12.36 -18.79 12.73
C GLY A 252 11.62 -17.65 13.42
N PRO A 253 12.23 -16.45 13.47
CA PRO A 253 11.55 -15.27 13.99
C PRO A 253 10.42 -14.84 13.06
N VAL A 254 9.24 -14.59 13.63
CA VAL A 254 8.13 -13.94 12.93
C VAL A 254 8.26 -12.43 13.14
N LYS A 255 8.43 -11.68 12.06
CA LYS A 255 8.59 -10.21 12.13
C LYS A 255 7.26 -9.51 12.31
N ARG A 256 7.30 -8.29 12.84
CA ARG A 256 6.12 -7.41 12.92
C ARG A 256 6.04 -6.55 11.68
N LEU A 257 4.87 -6.53 11.04
CA LEU A 257 4.53 -5.57 9.99
C LEU A 257 4.14 -4.24 10.66
N PRO A 258 4.88 -3.13 10.43
CA PRO A 258 4.56 -1.86 11.06
C PRO A 258 3.25 -1.27 10.53
N VAL A 259 2.51 -0.54 11.36
CA VAL A 259 1.31 0.18 10.93
C VAL A 259 1.64 1.12 9.77
N GLY A 260 0.79 1.13 8.73
CA GLY A 260 1.03 1.89 7.50
C GLY A 260 1.82 1.13 6.43
N TYR A 261 2.26 -0.10 6.73
CA TYR A 261 2.90 -0.98 5.76
C TYR A 261 1.96 -2.08 5.29
N ARG A 262 2.30 -2.62 4.12
CA ARG A 262 1.68 -3.80 3.56
C ARG A 262 2.71 -4.86 3.20
N VAL A 263 2.24 -6.09 3.18
CA VAL A 263 2.95 -7.24 2.64
C VAL A 263 2.15 -7.84 1.50
N HIS A 264 2.84 -8.15 0.41
CA HIS A 264 2.26 -8.81 -0.74
C HIS A 264 2.61 -10.31 -0.73
N GLY A 265 1.64 -11.13 -1.09
CA GLY A 265 1.78 -12.56 -1.36
C GLY A 265 1.04 -12.89 -2.65
N ILE A 266 1.11 -14.15 -3.09
CA ILE A 266 0.56 -14.57 -4.38
C ILE A 266 -0.94 -14.22 -4.48
N GLY A 267 -1.29 -13.20 -5.26
CA GLY A 267 -2.69 -12.77 -5.45
C GLY A 267 -3.37 -12.18 -4.21
N SER A 268 -2.60 -11.80 -3.17
CA SER A 268 -3.15 -11.27 -1.92
C SER A 268 -2.26 -10.19 -1.31
N THR A 269 -2.85 -9.34 -0.47
CA THR A 269 -2.16 -8.26 0.23
C THR A 269 -2.75 -8.11 1.62
N CYS A 270 -1.89 -7.98 2.63
CA CYS A 270 -2.29 -7.64 3.98
C CYS A 270 -1.64 -6.32 4.40
N MET A 271 -2.39 -5.49 5.10
CA MET A 271 -2.04 -4.15 5.52
C MET A 271 -2.14 -4.07 7.04
N ALA A 272 -1.07 -3.62 7.69
CA ALA A 272 -1.12 -3.32 9.11
C ALA A 272 -1.79 -1.96 9.31
N ILE A 273 -2.96 -1.98 9.96
CA ILE A 273 -3.73 -0.78 10.31
C ILE A 273 -3.63 -0.54 11.81
N TYR A 274 -4.06 0.64 12.26
CA TYR A 274 -4.03 0.97 13.68
C TYR A 274 -4.85 -0.03 14.49
N GLY A 275 -4.18 -0.76 15.39
CA GLY A 275 -4.83 -1.73 16.26
C GLY A 275 -5.31 -3.01 15.58
N GLY A 276 -4.85 -3.33 14.35
CA GLY A 276 -5.22 -4.58 13.70
C GLY A 276 -4.66 -4.75 12.27
N VAL A 277 -5.46 -5.36 11.40
CA VAL A 277 -5.04 -5.76 10.05
C VAL A 277 -6.22 -5.74 9.07
N ALA A 278 -5.95 -5.35 7.84
CA ALA A 278 -6.86 -5.52 6.71
C ALA A 278 -6.19 -6.41 5.67
N CYS A 279 -6.83 -7.51 5.28
CA CYS A 279 -6.30 -8.42 4.27
C CYS A 279 -7.30 -8.59 3.13
N VAL A 280 -6.76 -8.60 1.91
CA VAL A 280 -7.54 -8.75 0.69
C VAL A 280 -6.83 -9.70 -0.25
N ALA A 281 -7.61 -10.48 -0.99
CA ALA A 281 -7.12 -11.33 -2.05
C ALA A 281 -8.09 -11.33 -3.23
N THR A 282 -7.54 -11.49 -4.42
CA THR A 282 -8.31 -11.49 -5.66
C THR A 282 -8.13 -12.82 -6.37
N LEU A 283 -9.24 -13.51 -6.66
CA LEU A 283 -9.25 -14.74 -7.44
C LEU A 283 -10.33 -14.64 -8.53
N ASN A 284 -9.95 -14.82 -9.79
CA ASN A 284 -10.85 -14.72 -10.94
C ASN A 284 -11.68 -13.41 -10.98
N GLY A 285 -11.09 -12.29 -10.53
CA GLY A 285 -11.74 -10.98 -10.46
C GLY A 285 -12.67 -10.78 -9.26
N ALA A 286 -12.95 -11.82 -8.47
CA ALA A 286 -13.66 -11.68 -7.21
C ALA A 286 -12.69 -11.32 -6.09
N VAL A 287 -13.12 -10.39 -5.22
CA VAL A 287 -12.34 -9.93 -4.08
C VAL A 287 -12.88 -10.57 -2.81
N HIS A 288 -11.97 -11.15 -2.02
CA HIS A 288 -12.24 -11.76 -0.74
C HIS A 288 -11.34 -11.12 0.31
N GLY A 289 -11.82 -10.98 1.53
CA GLY A 289 -11.00 -10.37 2.55
C GLY A 289 -11.67 -10.24 3.90
N PHE A 290 -10.93 -9.60 4.79
CA PHE A 290 -11.36 -9.31 6.13
C PHE A 290 -10.63 -8.08 6.69
N GLU A 291 -11.24 -7.45 7.67
CA GLU A 291 -10.66 -6.37 8.45
C GLU A 291 -10.85 -6.67 9.92
N VAL A 292 -9.76 -6.57 10.69
CA VAL A 292 -9.79 -6.60 12.15
C VAL A 292 -9.37 -5.23 12.66
N THR A 293 -10.26 -4.59 13.41
CA THR A 293 -10.03 -3.29 14.04
C THR A 293 -10.34 -3.37 15.53
N PRO A 294 -9.97 -2.37 16.34
CA PRO A 294 -10.44 -2.28 17.73
C PRO A 294 -11.98 -2.27 17.87
N SER A 295 -12.70 -1.90 16.81
CA SER A 295 -14.17 -1.84 16.78
C SER A 295 -14.85 -3.14 16.33
N GLY A 296 -14.08 -4.17 15.96
CA GLY A 296 -14.62 -5.48 15.57
C GLY A 296 -13.93 -6.10 14.36
N VAL A 297 -14.50 -7.21 13.91
CA VAL A 297 -14.06 -7.98 12.75
C VAL A 297 -15.14 -7.92 11.66
N SER A 298 -14.73 -7.67 10.41
CA SER A 298 -15.60 -7.77 9.24
C SER A 298 -14.97 -8.69 8.18
N THR A 299 -15.79 -9.38 7.40
CA THR A 299 -15.36 -10.25 6.29
C THR A 299 -16.22 -10.01 5.06
N PHE A 300 -15.68 -10.30 3.87
CA PHE A 300 -16.40 -10.15 2.61
C PHE A 300 -15.84 -11.09 1.53
N GLY A 301 -16.64 -11.31 0.47
CA GLY A 301 -16.33 -12.24 -0.61
C GLY A 301 -16.51 -13.69 -0.15
N GLY A 302 -17.75 -14.17 -0.09
CA GLY A 302 -18.08 -15.53 0.33
C GLY A 302 -19.56 -15.81 0.18
#